data_AF-A0A7H1DXT1-F1
#
_entry.id   AF-A0A7H1DXT1-F1
#
_cell.length_a   1.000
_cell.length_b   1.000
_cell.length_c   1.000
_cell.angle_alpha   90.00
_cell.angle_beta   90.00
_cell.angle_gamma   90.00
#
_symmetry.space_group_name_H-M   'P 1'
#
loop_
_entity.id
_entity.type
_entity.pdbx_description
1 polymer ?
#
loop_
_entity_poly.entity_id
_entity_poly.type
_entity_poly.pdbx_seq_one_letter_code
_entity_poly.pdbx_strand_id
1 'polypeptide(L)'
;MQKKFVNSLLEGITKLSINNIQGLNILFITHSPFILSDIPKQNVLFLDKGVPQDFERMNTFGANITDLLADSFFLKDGLMGDFAKEKIEEIIYWLNVERKNKQSKSEKSYNLDLKDYEYHKKIVQLIDEPILKMKLAEMLDELQDSRNLQKEVAQKEIDFLKNKFGL
;
A
#
# COMPACT_ATOMS: atom_id res chain seq x y z
N MET A 1 -11.50 17.88 -7.67
CA MET A 1 -11.45 18.42 -9.05
C MET A 1 -10.78 17.46 -10.02
N GLN A 2 -9.56 16.98 -9.78
CA GLN A 2 -8.82 16.12 -10.71
C GLN A 2 -9.55 14.81 -11.07
N LYS A 3 -10.19 14.12 -10.11
CA LYS A 3 -11.02 12.91 -10.36
C LYS A 3 -12.15 13.08 -11.38
N LYS A 4 -12.63 14.31 -11.59
CA LYS A 4 -13.73 14.59 -12.53
C LYS A 4 -13.22 15.17 -13.84
N PHE A 5 -11.90 15.36 -13.98
CA PHE A 5 -11.33 16.14 -15.07
C PHE A 5 -11.61 15.51 -16.43
N VAL A 6 -11.25 14.23 -16.61
CA VAL A 6 -11.45 13.52 -17.88
C VAL A 6 -12.93 13.47 -18.24
N ASN A 7 -13.79 13.13 -17.28
CA ASN A 7 -15.24 13.13 -17.50
C ASN A 7 -15.77 14.52 -17.91
N SER A 8 -15.38 15.57 -17.20
CA SER A 8 -15.84 16.95 -17.50
C SER A 8 -15.33 17.43 -18.86
N LEU A 9 -14.11 17.03 -19.23
CA LEU A 9 -13.53 17.34 -20.54
C LEU A 9 -14.32 16.65 -21.66
N LEU A 10 -14.63 15.36 -21.51
CA LEU A 10 -15.42 14.61 -22.49
C LEU A 10 -16.85 15.16 -22.60
N GLU A 11 -17.50 15.48 -21.48
CA GLU A 11 -18.80 16.17 -21.45
C GLU A 11 -18.74 17.56 -22.11
N GLY A 12 -17.64 18.28 -21.97
CA GLY A 12 -17.42 19.56 -22.63
C GLY A 12 -17.30 19.39 -24.14
N ILE A 13 -16.48 18.44 -24.61
CA ILE A 13 -16.25 18.18 -26.03
C ILE A 13 -17.53 17.74 -26.73
N THR A 14 -18.32 16.86 -26.11
CA THR A 14 -19.60 16.37 -26.68
C THR A 14 -20.63 17.47 -26.88
N LYS A 15 -20.55 18.58 -26.13
CA LYS A 15 -21.42 19.75 -26.29
C LYS A 15 -20.98 20.70 -27.40
N LEU A 16 -19.76 20.55 -27.93
CA LEU A 16 -19.27 21.38 -29.03
C LEU A 16 -19.81 20.87 -30.36
N SER A 17 -20.29 21.79 -31.22
CA SER A 17 -20.71 21.47 -32.59
C SER A 17 -19.50 21.48 -33.53
N ILE A 18 -18.79 20.35 -33.62
CA ILE A 18 -17.52 20.21 -34.36
C ILE A 18 -17.66 19.41 -35.66
N ASN A 19 -18.73 19.67 -36.40
CA ASN A 19 -19.19 18.87 -37.56
C ASN A 19 -18.16 18.74 -38.70
N ASN A 20 -17.13 19.59 -38.74
CA ASN A 20 -16.10 19.57 -39.78
C ASN A 20 -14.77 18.95 -39.32
N ILE A 21 -14.70 18.42 -38.09
CA ILE A 21 -13.48 17.79 -37.54
C ILE A 21 -13.68 16.28 -37.47
N GLN A 22 -12.81 15.55 -38.17
CA GLN A 22 -12.88 14.08 -38.24
C GLN A 22 -12.29 13.38 -37.00
N GLY A 23 -11.45 14.07 -36.22
CA GLY A 23 -10.85 13.51 -35.01
C GLY A 23 -10.20 14.56 -34.12
N LEU A 24 -10.18 14.28 -32.83
CA LEU A 24 -9.52 15.08 -31.80
C LEU A 24 -8.41 14.23 -31.16
N ASN A 25 -7.19 14.76 -31.15
CA ASN A 25 -6.09 14.21 -30.37
C ASN A 25 -5.76 15.19 -29.24
N ILE A 26 -5.68 14.69 -28.01
CA ILE A 26 -5.44 15.50 -26.83
C ILE A 26 -4.25 14.93 -26.07
N LEU A 27 -3.26 15.79 -25.82
CA LEU A 27 -2.07 15.44 -25.07
C LEU A 27 -2.08 16.18 -23.73
N PHE A 28 -1.83 15.46 -22.64
CA PHE A 28 -1.67 16.04 -21.32
C PHE A 28 -0.27 15.79 -20.79
N ILE A 29 0.20 16.73 -19.96
CA ILE A 29 1.34 16.51 -19.07
C ILE A 29 0.78 16.63 -17.66
N THR A 30 0.92 15.56 -16.87
CA THR A 30 0.29 15.50 -15.54
C THR A 30 1.15 14.71 -14.57
N HIS A 31 1.23 15.20 -13.33
CA HIS A 31 1.68 14.41 -12.19
C HIS A 31 0.49 13.80 -11.43
N SER A 32 -0.75 13.96 -11.89
CA SER A 32 -1.92 13.48 -11.16
C SER A 32 -2.19 12.00 -11.44
N PRO A 33 -2.09 11.11 -10.44
CA PRO A 33 -2.44 9.69 -10.60
C PRO A 33 -3.94 9.51 -10.86
N PHE A 34 -4.79 10.46 -10.44
CA PHE A 34 -6.23 10.44 -10.70
C PHE A 34 -6.56 10.65 -12.18
N ILE A 35 -5.72 11.37 -12.92
CA ILE A 35 -5.91 11.50 -14.37
C ILE A 35 -5.38 10.24 -15.05
N LEU A 36 -4.24 9.70 -14.60
CA LEU A 36 -3.70 8.45 -15.13
C LEU A 36 -4.67 7.28 -14.93
N SER A 37 -5.42 7.24 -13.83
CA SER A 37 -6.42 6.18 -13.58
C SER A 37 -7.53 6.13 -14.62
N ASP A 38 -7.79 7.22 -15.33
CA ASP A 38 -8.85 7.31 -16.34
C ASP A 38 -8.32 7.04 -17.77
N ILE A 39 -7.00 6.85 -17.94
CA ILE A 39 -6.34 6.71 -19.26
C ILE A 39 -5.73 5.31 -19.40
N PRO A 40 -5.96 4.58 -20.51
CA PRO A 40 -5.28 3.31 -20.78
C PRO A 40 -3.76 3.43 -20.86
N LYS A 41 -3.04 2.42 -20.35
CA LYS A 41 -1.57 2.42 -20.27
C LYS A 41 -0.90 2.69 -21.62
N GLN A 42 -1.42 2.10 -22.69
CA GLN A 42 -0.91 2.29 -24.05
C GLN A 42 -0.92 3.74 -24.55
N ASN A 43 -1.72 4.60 -23.90
CA ASN A 43 -1.82 6.03 -24.20
C ASN A 43 -1.04 6.89 -23.19
N VAL A 44 -0.21 6.28 -22.36
CA VAL A 44 0.61 6.94 -21.34
C VAL A 44 2.09 6.74 -21.67
N LEU A 45 2.84 7.85 -21.70
CA LEU A 45 4.29 7.84 -21.81
C LEU A 45 4.89 8.28 -20.47
N PHE A 46 5.58 7.36 -19.78
CA PHE A 46 6.29 7.70 -18.55
C PHE A 46 7.70 8.22 -18.88
N LEU A 47 8.14 9.20 -18.10
CA LEU A 47 9.46 9.82 -18.25
C LEU A 47 10.20 9.76 -16.91
N ASP A 48 11.37 9.13 -16.88
CA ASP A 48 12.32 9.22 -15.76
C ASP A 48 13.53 10.04 -16.21
N LYS A 49 13.81 11.14 -15.52
CA LYS A 49 14.92 12.07 -15.86
C LYS A 49 14.96 12.47 -17.35
N GLY A 50 13.79 12.64 -17.95
CA GLY A 50 13.64 13.03 -19.36
C GLY A 50 13.79 11.90 -20.37
N VAL A 51 13.91 10.66 -19.92
CA VAL A 51 14.01 9.46 -20.78
C VAL A 51 12.71 8.66 -20.71
N PRO A 52 12.14 8.23 -21.84
CA PRO A 52 11.02 7.29 -21.86
C PRO A 52 11.33 6.02 -21.08
N GLN A 53 10.44 5.64 -20.19
CA GLN A 53 10.53 4.39 -19.44
C GLN A 53 9.27 3.56 -19.66
N ASP A 54 9.44 2.26 -19.91
CA ASP A 54 8.32 1.33 -19.91
C ASP A 54 8.10 0.78 -18.50
N PHE A 55 6.86 0.88 -18.03
CA PHE A 55 6.42 0.33 -16.76
C PHE A 55 5.60 -0.93 -17.02
N GLU A 56 6.24 -2.04 -17.37
CA GLU A 56 5.57 -3.30 -17.74
C GLU A 56 4.55 -3.79 -16.70
N ARG A 57 4.80 -3.54 -15.41
CA ARG A 57 3.98 -4.04 -14.29
C ARG A 57 2.74 -3.21 -13.98
N MET A 58 2.51 -2.11 -14.69
CA MET A 58 1.53 -1.11 -14.29
C MET A 58 0.46 -0.93 -15.36
N ASN A 59 -0.77 -1.30 -15.04
CA ASN A 59 -1.94 -0.85 -15.80
C ASN A 59 -2.44 0.43 -15.16
N THR A 60 -2.80 1.43 -15.98
CA THR A 60 -3.25 2.73 -15.46
C THR A 60 -4.76 2.82 -15.37
N PHE A 61 -5.49 2.35 -16.37
CA PHE A 61 -6.95 2.46 -16.40
C PHE A 61 -7.63 1.68 -15.26
N GLY A 62 -8.44 2.36 -14.45
CA GLY A 62 -9.13 1.80 -13.29
C GLY A 62 -8.20 1.36 -12.16
N ALA A 63 -6.91 1.69 -12.21
CA ALA A 63 -5.95 1.23 -11.21
C ALA A 63 -6.16 1.93 -9.87
N ASN A 64 -5.78 1.24 -8.81
CA ASN A 64 -5.77 1.78 -7.47
C ASN A 64 -4.79 2.96 -7.41
N ILE A 65 -5.29 4.12 -6.97
CA ILE A 65 -4.52 5.37 -6.92
C ILE A 65 -3.27 5.25 -6.06
N THR A 66 -3.33 4.46 -4.99
CA THR A 66 -2.18 4.23 -4.10
C THR A 66 -1.07 3.47 -4.81
N ASP A 67 -1.42 2.48 -5.63
CA ASP A 67 -0.47 1.71 -6.43
C ASP A 67 0.08 2.57 -7.57
N LEU A 68 -0.78 3.38 -8.20
CA LEU A 68 -0.37 4.38 -9.18
C LEU A 68 0.62 5.40 -8.59
N LEU A 69 0.41 5.83 -7.35
CA LEU A 69 1.30 6.74 -6.64
C LEU A 69 2.66 6.10 -6.35
N ALA A 70 2.68 4.84 -5.90
CA ALA A 70 3.92 4.12 -5.63
C ALA A 70 4.79 4.00 -6.88
N ASP A 71 4.17 3.54 -7.97
CA ASP A 71 4.88 3.20 -9.19
C ASP A 71 5.19 4.44 -10.05
N SER A 72 4.25 5.39 -10.19
CA SER A 72 4.41 6.56 -11.08
C SER A 72 5.39 7.61 -10.53
N PHE A 73 5.59 7.65 -9.20
CA PHE A 73 6.47 8.65 -8.56
C PHE A 73 7.84 8.11 -8.16
N PHE A 74 8.23 6.95 -8.70
CA PHE A 74 9.55 6.39 -8.48
C PHE A 74 9.86 6.18 -6.99
N LEU A 75 8.86 5.83 -6.18
CA LEU A 75 9.05 5.48 -4.77
C LEU A 75 9.65 4.06 -4.69
N LYS A 76 10.88 3.91 -5.21
CA LYS A 76 11.64 2.65 -5.23
C LYS A 76 11.94 2.13 -3.83
N ASP A 77 11.95 3.03 -2.83
CA ASP A 77 12.15 2.70 -1.42
C ASP A 77 10.84 2.41 -0.67
N GLY A 78 9.71 2.35 -1.38
CA GLY A 78 8.39 2.05 -0.85
C GLY A 78 7.54 3.29 -0.55
N LEU A 79 6.27 3.06 -0.20
CA LEU A 79 5.30 4.12 0.18
C LEU A 79 5.43 4.57 1.64
N MET A 80 6.39 4.03 2.38
CA MET A 80 6.50 4.16 3.82
C MET A 80 7.58 5.18 4.18
N GLY A 81 7.27 6.11 5.10
CA GLY A 81 8.25 7.07 5.58
C GLY A 81 9.38 6.42 6.37
N ASP A 82 10.58 6.99 6.29
CA ASP A 82 11.81 6.43 6.89
C ASP A 82 11.69 6.16 8.40
N PHE A 83 11.03 7.04 9.15
CA PHE A 83 10.80 6.83 10.58
C PHE A 83 9.93 5.59 10.87
N ALA A 84 8.86 5.38 10.09
CA ALA A 84 8.01 4.21 10.26
C ALA A 84 8.75 2.94 9.86
N LYS A 85 9.54 3.00 8.78
CA LYS A 85 10.41 1.91 8.33
C LYS A 85 11.41 1.51 9.42
N GLU A 86 12.13 2.48 10.00
CA GLU A 86 13.08 2.26 11.10
C GLU A 86 12.40 1.58 12.30
N LYS A 87 11.21 2.03 12.69
CA LYS A 87 10.44 1.41 13.79
C LYS A 87 10.02 -0.03 13.51
N ILE A 88 9.64 -0.34 12.27
CA ILE A 88 9.31 -1.70 11.85
C ILE A 88 10.56 -2.59 11.84
N GLU A 89 11.68 -2.07 11.36
CA GLU A 89 12.97 -2.79 11.36
C GLU A 89 13.44 -3.08 12.80
N GLU A 90 13.29 -2.13 13.73
CA GLU A 90 13.52 -2.32 15.17
C GLU A 90 12.66 -3.48 15.74
N ILE A 91 11.36 -3.50 15.42
CA ILE A 91 10.44 -4.57 15.86
C ILE A 91 10.87 -5.92 15.29
N ILE A 92 11.19 -5.99 14.00
CA ILE A 92 11.63 -7.23 13.34
C ILE A 92 12.92 -7.73 13.99
N TYR A 93 13.88 -6.84 14.25
CA TYR A 93 15.13 -7.17 14.91
C TYR A 93 14.87 -7.75 16.30
N TRP A 94 14.07 -7.06 17.12
CA TRP A 94 13.71 -7.51 18.46
C TRP A 94 13.00 -8.88 18.44
N LEU A 95 12.00 -9.06 17.58
CA LEU A 95 11.28 -10.34 17.42
C LEU A 95 12.24 -11.49 17.08
N ASN A 96 13.18 -11.25 16.17
CA ASN A 96 14.16 -12.27 15.77
C ASN A 96 15.13 -12.64 16.90
N VAL A 97 15.55 -11.66 17.71
CA VAL A 97 16.37 -11.89 18.91
C VAL A 97 15.58 -12.72 19.93
N GLU A 98 14.34 -12.34 20.22
CA GLU A 98 13.49 -13.04 21.18
C GLU A 98 13.16 -14.47 20.74
N ARG A 99 12.86 -14.67 19.46
CA ARG A 99 12.66 -16.02 18.89
C ARG A 99 13.91 -16.90 19.06
N LYS A 100 15.10 -16.37 18.79
CA LYS A 100 16.36 -17.11 18.99
C LYS A 100 16.61 -17.41 20.47
N ASN A 101 16.31 -16.47 21.36
CA ASN A 101 16.41 -16.64 22.80
C ASN A 101 15.49 -17.76 23.29
N LYS A 102 14.24 -17.80 22.80
CA LYS A 102 13.26 -18.85 23.10
C LYS A 102 13.69 -20.22 22.58
N GLN A 103 14.32 -20.29 21.41
CA GLN A 103 14.83 -21.54 20.83
C GLN A 103 16.11 -22.06 21.50
N SER A 104 16.99 -21.17 21.96
CA SER A 104 18.30 -21.53 22.53
C SER A 104 18.25 -21.87 24.03
N LYS A 105 17.22 -21.39 24.73
CA LYS A 105 16.97 -21.69 26.13
C LYS A 105 15.96 -22.83 26.25
N SER A 106 16.14 -23.74 27.21
CA SER A 106 15.05 -24.66 27.56
C SER A 106 13.83 -23.83 28.01
N GLU A 107 12.62 -24.25 27.60
CA GLU A 107 11.34 -23.53 27.78
C GLU A 107 11.14 -22.94 29.19
N LYS A 108 11.77 -23.52 30.21
CA LYS A 108 11.67 -23.10 31.63
C LYS A 108 12.44 -21.82 32.00
N SER A 109 13.31 -21.29 31.14
CA SER A 109 14.17 -20.12 31.46
C SER A 109 13.97 -18.92 30.54
N TYR A 110 13.11 -19.04 29.54
CA TYR A 110 12.74 -17.91 28.70
C TYR A 110 11.69 -17.06 29.44
N ASN A 111 12.05 -15.82 29.75
CA ASN A 111 11.13 -14.82 30.29
C ASN A 111 11.10 -13.66 29.31
N LEU A 112 9.95 -13.47 28.67
CA LEU A 112 9.69 -12.33 27.80
C LEU A 112 9.43 -11.09 28.66
N ASP A 113 10.08 -9.96 28.34
CA ASP A 113 9.73 -8.69 28.96
C ASP A 113 8.35 -8.23 28.44
N LEU A 114 7.35 -8.28 29.33
CA LEU A 114 5.98 -7.88 29.02
C LEU A 114 5.86 -6.41 28.62
N LYS A 115 6.76 -5.55 29.12
CA LYS A 115 6.75 -4.12 28.80
C LYS A 115 7.18 -3.88 27.35
N ASP A 116 8.26 -4.53 26.93
CA ASP A 116 8.74 -4.47 25.55
C ASP A 116 7.74 -5.11 24.59
N TYR A 117 7.17 -6.26 24.98
CA TYR A 117 6.11 -6.90 24.20
C TYR A 117 4.91 -5.98 23.97
N GLU A 118 4.37 -5.37 25.03
CA GLU A 118 3.22 -4.46 24.90
C GLU A 118 3.56 -3.17 24.14
N TYR A 119 4.80 -2.69 24.22
CA TYR A 119 5.27 -1.57 23.41
C TYR A 119 5.25 -1.93 21.91
N HIS A 120 5.88 -3.04 21.52
CA HIS A 120 5.93 -3.47 20.13
C HIS A 120 4.55 -3.84 19.58
N LYS A 121 3.70 -4.50 20.38
CA LYS A 121 2.32 -4.82 20.03
C LYS A 121 1.51 -3.57 19.69
N LYS A 122 1.64 -2.49 20.48
CA LYS A 122 0.95 -1.22 20.18
C LYS A 122 1.39 -0.64 18.84
N ILE A 123 2.68 -0.69 18.52
CA ILE A 123 3.17 -0.19 17.23
C ILE A 123 2.64 -1.05 16.08
N VAL A 124 2.66 -2.38 16.21
CA VAL A 124 2.11 -3.29 15.19
C VAL A 124 0.63 -3.01 14.94
N GLN A 125 -0.14 -2.68 15.98
CA GLN A 125 -1.56 -2.33 15.84
C GLN A 125 -1.78 -1.01 15.07
N LEU A 126 -0.81 -0.09 15.05
CA LEU A 126 -0.88 1.19 14.33
C LEU A 126 -0.55 1.06 12.83
N ILE A 127 0.05 -0.04 12.37
CA ILE A 127 0.44 -0.24 10.96
C ILE A 127 -0.82 -0.34 10.10
N ASP A 128 -0.98 0.44 9.04
CA ASP A 128 -2.20 0.32 8.22
C ASP A 128 -2.12 -0.78 7.14
N GLU A 129 -0.91 -1.20 6.75
CA GLU A 129 -0.72 -2.25 5.73
C GLU A 129 -1.10 -3.64 6.30
N PRO A 130 -2.17 -4.29 5.81
CA PRO A 130 -2.71 -5.50 6.42
C PRO A 130 -1.74 -6.69 6.41
N ILE A 131 -0.96 -6.87 5.33
CA ILE A 131 -0.08 -8.03 5.16
C ILE A 131 1.06 -7.96 6.19
N LEU A 132 1.72 -6.81 6.29
CA LEU A 132 2.78 -6.53 7.25
C LEU A 132 2.26 -6.63 8.68
N LYS A 133 1.11 -6.01 8.99
CA LYS A 133 0.49 -6.12 10.31
C LYS A 133 0.24 -7.58 10.68
N MET A 134 -0.33 -8.36 9.77
CA MET A 134 -0.64 -9.77 10.01
C MET A 134 0.62 -10.59 10.24
N LYS A 135 1.70 -10.32 9.49
CA LYS A 135 2.97 -11.04 9.67
C LYS A 135 3.64 -10.72 11.00
N LEU A 136 3.67 -9.45 11.41
CA LEU A 136 4.26 -9.05 12.68
C LEU A 136 3.41 -9.52 13.87
N ALA A 137 2.08 -9.52 13.74
CA ALA A 137 1.17 -10.09 14.73
C ALA A 137 1.39 -11.59 14.93
N GLU A 138 1.57 -12.36 13.85
CA GLU A 138 1.93 -13.78 13.90
C GLU A 138 3.24 -13.99 14.68
N MET A 139 4.29 -13.20 14.36
CA MET A 139 5.59 -13.30 15.05
C MET A 139 5.50 -12.95 16.55
N LEU A 140 4.65 -11.99 16.93
CA LEU A 140 4.38 -11.66 18.34
C LEU A 140 3.65 -12.81 19.07
N ASP A 141 2.67 -13.41 18.40
CA ASP A 141 1.88 -14.54 18.91
C ASP A 141 2.77 -15.77 19.17
N GLU A 142 3.74 -16.04 18.29
CA GLU A 142 4.77 -17.09 18.48
C GLU A 142 5.59 -16.93 19.77
N LEU A 143 5.79 -15.70 20.27
CA LEU A 143 6.54 -15.47 21.50
C LEU A 143 5.75 -15.88 22.75
N GLN A 144 4.43 -15.64 22.77
CA GLN A 144 3.55 -15.96 23.90
C GLN A 144 2.84 -17.32 23.80
N ASP A 145 3.12 -18.12 22.76
CA ASP A 145 2.40 -19.38 22.46
C ASP A 145 0.87 -19.19 22.39
N SER A 146 0.45 -17.97 22.01
CA SER A 146 -0.95 -17.59 21.85
C SER A 146 -1.21 -17.30 20.38
N ARG A 147 -2.46 -17.42 19.91
CA ARG A 147 -2.85 -17.00 18.54
C ARG A 147 -3.89 -15.88 18.59
N ASN A 148 -3.86 -15.07 19.64
CA ASN A 148 -4.94 -14.15 19.93
C ASN A 148 -4.85 -12.90 19.06
N LEU A 149 -3.65 -12.35 18.90
CA LEU A 149 -3.46 -11.10 18.16
C LEU A 149 -3.67 -11.30 16.65
N GLN A 150 -3.13 -12.38 16.08
CA GLN A 150 -3.29 -12.70 14.66
C GLN A 150 -4.77 -12.90 14.31
N LYS A 151 -5.53 -13.63 15.15
CA LYS A 151 -6.98 -13.82 14.96
C LYS A 151 -7.75 -12.51 15.04
N GLU A 152 -7.40 -11.64 15.98
CA GLU A 152 -8.02 -10.33 16.13
C GLU A 152 -7.78 -9.45 14.89
N VAL A 153 -6.55 -9.43 14.38
CA VAL A 153 -6.18 -8.70 13.16
C VAL A 153 -6.93 -9.24 11.94
N ALA A 154 -6.95 -10.56 11.75
CA ALA A 154 -7.65 -11.18 10.64
C ALA A 154 -9.17 -10.93 10.68
N GLN A 155 -9.77 -11.00 11.86
CA GLN A 155 -11.21 -10.72 12.02
C GLN A 155 -11.54 -9.27 11.69
N LYS A 156 -10.74 -8.30 12.16
CA LYS A 156 -10.90 -6.89 11.83
C LYS A 156 -10.84 -6.63 10.32
N GLU A 157 -9.93 -7.31 9.61
CA GLU A 157 -9.83 -7.19 8.16
C GLU A 157 -11.04 -7.82 7.45
N ILE A 158 -11.50 -8.98 7.90
CA ILE A 158 -12.73 -9.61 7.38
C ILE A 158 -13.94 -8.69 7.56
N ASP A 159 -14.10 -8.10 8.75
CA ASP A 159 -15.20 -7.19 9.05
C ASP A 159 -15.12 -5.91 8.21
N PHE A 160 -13.91 -5.37 8.00
CA PHE A 160 -13.68 -4.27 7.08
C PHE A 160 -14.10 -4.62 5.64
N LEU A 161 -13.67 -5.77 5.12
CA LEU A 161 -14.00 -6.23 3.77
C LEU A 161 -15.51 -6.47 3.61
N LYS A 162 -16.17 -7.09 4.61
CA LYS A 162 -17.63 -7.27 4.62
C LYS A 162 -18.37 -5.94 4.53
N ASN A 163 -17.98 -4.97 5.36
CA ASN A 163 -18.60 -3.64 5.33
C ASN A 163 -18.32 -2.90 4.01
N LYS A 164 -17.10 -3.04 3.46
CA LYS A 164 -16.71 -2.38 2.22
C LYS A 164 -17.44 -2.92 0.99
N PHE A 165 -17.70 -4.23 0.95
CA PHE A 165 -18.28 -4.91 -0.21
C PHE A 165 -19.74 -5.35 -0.01
N GLY A 166 -20.33 -5.11 1.16
CA GLY A 166 -21.71 -5.48 1.47
C GLY A 166 -21.96 -6.98 1.50
N LEU A 167 -20.97 -7.76 1.97
CA LEU A 167 -21.02 -9.23 2.09
C LEU A 167 -21.61 -9.70 3.42
#